data_AF-A0A5B0GNJ4-F1
#
_entry.id   AF-A0A5B0GNJ4-F1
#
_cell.length_a   1.000
_cell.length_b   1.000
_cell.length_c   1.000
_cell.angle_alpha   90.00
_cell.angle_beta   90.00
_cell.angle_gamma   90.00
#
_symmetry.space_group_name_H-M   'P 1'
#
loop_
_entity.id
_entity.type
_entity.pdbx_description
1 polymer ?
#
loop_
_entity_poly.entity_id
_entity_poly.type
_entity_poly.pdbx_seq_one_letter_code
_entity_poly.pdbx_strand_id
1 'polypeptide(L)' 'MAYVIRRWPFSSARLVCADMSVDFSAYASSEVCTAVIATTPLTDEAWSTCSRAIC' A
#
# COMPACT_ATOMS: atom_id res chain seq x y z
N MET A 1 3.12 11.76 -4.70
CA MET A 1 3.55 10.34 -4.78
C MET A 1 3.75 9.84 -3.37
N ALA A 2 3.19 8.68 -3.06
CA ALA A 2 3.25 8.08 -1.74
C ALA A 2 3.36 6.55 -1.86
N TYR A 3 3.86 5.90 -0.82
CA TYR A 3 3.92 4.45 -0.75
C TYR A 3 3.63 3.93 0.67
N VAL A 4 3.22 2.67 0.76
CA VAL A 4 3.10 1.93 2.01
C VAL A 4 3.62 0.51 1.81
N ILE A 5 4.27 -0.03 2.83
CA ILE A 5 4.83 -1.39 2.83
C ILE A 5 4.07 -2.20 3.86
N ARG A 6 3.54 -3.35 3.45
CA ARG A 6 2.79 -4.26 4.32
C ARG A 6 3.53 -5.58 4.43
N ARG A 7 3.62 -6.08 5.66
CA ARG A 7 4.17 -7.39 5.97
C ARG A 7 3.03 -8.36 6.23
N TRP A 8 3.28 -9.64 6.01
CA TRP A 8 2.39 -10.68 6.49
C TRP A 8 2.15 -10.53 8.01
N PRO A 9 0.94 -10.81 8.55
CA PRO A 9 -0.25 -11.27 7.86
C PRO A 9 -1.05 -10.11 7.27
N PHE A 10 -1.05 -10.00 5.94
CA PHE A 10 -1.84 -9.01 5.21
C PHE A 10 -2.29 -9.62 3.88
N SER A 11 -3.58 -9.52 3.57
CA SER A 11 -4.17 -10.14 2.38
C SER A 11 -4.98 -9.19 1.52
N SER A 12 -5.59 -8.14 2.07
CA SER A 12 -6.49 -7.26 1.30
C SER A 12 -6.54 -5.84 1.82
N ALA A 13 -6.78 -4.87 0.94
CA ALA A 13 -7.04 -3.47 1.28
C ALA A 13 -8.37 -2.98 0.71
N ARG A 14 -9.18 -2.27 1.50
CA ARG A 14 -10.33 -1.50 1.02
C ARG A 14 -9.86 -0.10 0.62
N LEU A 15 -10.25 0.36 -0.56
CA LEU A 15 -9.93 1.73 -1.00
C LEU A 15 -10.90 2.71 -0.33
N VAL A 16 -10.41 3.83 0.18
CA VAL A 16 -11.27 4.84 0.85
C VAL A 16 -12.04 5.70 -0.15
N CYS A 17 -11.50 5.85 -1.36
CA CYS A 17 -12.04 6.73 -2.39
C CYS A 17 -12.96 6.01 -3.39
N ALA A 18 -13.05 4.68 -3.31
CA ALA A 18 -13.87 3.86 -4.19
C ALA A 18 -14.42 2.69 -3.38
N ASP A 19 -15.65 2.24 -3.65
CA ASP A 19 -16.21 1.04 -3.03
C ASP A 19 -15.61 -0.23 -3.67
N MET A 20 -14.29 -0.37 -3.52
CA MET A 20 -13.46 -1.38 -4.14
C MET A 20 -12.46 -1.91 -3.13
N SER A 21 -12.05 -3.15 -3.32
CA SER A 21 -10.98 -3.78 -2.54
C SER A 21 -9.98 -4.45 -3.48
N VAL A 22 -8.73 -4.52 -3.04
CA VAL A 22 -7.65 -5.21 -3.74
C VAL A 22 -7.23 -6.39 -2.90
N ASP A 23 -7.17 -7.57 -3.52
CA ASP A 23 -6.68 -8.81 -2.93
C ASP A 23 -5.21 -9.05 -3.33
N PHE A 24 -4.39 -9.31 -2.32
CA PHE A 24 -2.96 -9.57 -2.39
C PHE A 24 -2.60 -11.00 -1.93
N SER A 25 -3.59 -11.80 -1.53
CA SER A 25 -3.42 -13.12 -0.92
C SER A 25 -2.64 -14.11 -1.79
N ALA A 26 -2.75 -14.00 -3.11
CA ALA A 26 -2.05 -14.86 -4.07
C ALA A 26 -0.52 -14.85 -3.94
N TYR A 27 0.05 -13.79 -3.35
CA TYR A 27 1.50 -13.61 -3.21
C TYR A 27 1.93 -13.31 -1.77
N ALA A 28 0.99 -13.27 -0.82
CA ALA A 28 1.28 -12.95 0.57
C ALA A 28 1.83 -14.18 1.30
N SER A 29 3.12 -14.16 1.63
CA SER A 29 3.75 -15.15 2.51
C SER A 29 4.55 -14.45 3.61
N SER A 30 4.92 -15.19 4.66
CA SER A 30 5.74 -14.68 5.77
C SER A 30 7.14 -14.21 5.36
N GLU A 31 7.58 -14.58 4.15
CA GLU A 31 8.92 -14.32 3.63
C GLU A 31 9.00 -13.04 2.77
N VAL A 32 7.87 -12.43 2.42
CA VAL A 32 7.81 -11.30 1.49
C VAL A 32 7.05 -10.09 2.05
N CYS A 33 7.37 -8.91 1.53
CA CYS A 33 6.66 -7.67 1.83
C CYS A 33 6.00 -7.12 0.56
N THR A 34 4.80 -6.58 0.69
CA THR A 34 4.07 -5.94 -0.42
C THR A 34 4.23 -4.42 -0.32
N ALA A 35 4.81 -3.80 -1.34
CA ALA A 35 4.84 -2.35 -1.48
C ALA A 35 3.74 -1.89 -2.45
N VAL A 36 2.92 -0.94 -2.00
CA VAL A 36 1.94 -0.26 -2.88
C VAL A 36 2.40 1.18 -3.06
N ILE A 37 2.48 1.63 -4.31
CA ILE A 37 2.88 2.98 -4.69
C ILE A 37 1.70 3.63 -5.41
N ALA A 38 1.36 4.85 -5.04
CA ALA A 38 0.27 5.61 -5.63
C ALA A 38 0.61 7.10 -5.72
N THR A 39 -0.15 7.84 -6.53
CA THR A 39 -0.01 9.30 -6.62
C THR A 39 -0.47 9.99 -5.33
N THR A 40 -1.53 9.46 -4.71
CA THR A 40 -2.11 9.84 -3.41
C THR A 40 -2.42 8.59 -2.57
N PRO A 41 -2.47 8.67 -1.22
CA PRO A 41 -2.89 7.56 -0.37
C PRO A 41 -4.26 7.00 -0.75
N LEU A 42 -4.38 5.66 -0.75
CA LEU A 42 -5.60 4.95 -1.17
C LEU A 42 -6.38 4.31 0.00
N THR A 43 -5.77 4.28 1.18
CA THR A 43 -6.29 3.69 2.42
C THR A 43 -6.11 4.71 3.54
N ASP A 44 -6.76 4.47 4.69
CA ASP A 44 -6.70 5.31 5.90
C ASP A 44 -5.46 5.06 6.79
N GLU A 45 -4.58 4.14 6.39
CA GLU A 45 -3.31 3.90 7.09
C GLU A 45 -2.28 5.02 6.83
N ALA A 46 -1.16 4.99 7.55
CA ALA A 46 -0.09 5.96 7.36
C ALA A 46 0.74 5.64 6.11
N TRP A 47 0.71 6.52 5.11
CA TRP A 47 1.54 6.43 3.90
C TRP A 47 2.79 7.30 4.00
N SER A 48 3.92 6.78 3.54
CA SER A 48 5.14 7.56 3.36
C SER A 48 5.02 8.42 2.11
N THR A 49 5.15 9.73 2.25
CA THR A 49 5.11 10.65 1.11
C THR A 49 6.51 10.81 0.53
N CYS A 50 6.65 10.59 -0.77
CA CYS A 50 7.89 10.92 -1.48
C CYS A 50 7.92 12.44 -1.69
N SER A 51 8.74 13.15 -0.92
CA SER A 51 9.09 14.53 -1.23
C SER A 51 10.10 14.54 -2.37
N ARG A 52 9.96 15.54 -3.24
CA ARG A 52 10.96 15.79 -4.28
C ARG A 52 12.25 16.23 -3.59
N ALA A 53 13.28 15.40 -3.62
CA ALA A 53 14.63 15.84 -3.26
C ALA A 53 15.07 16.89 -4.30
N ILE A 54 15.28 18.12 -3.85
CA ILE A 54 15.97 19.14 -4.66
C ILE A 54 17.43 18.98 -4.27
N CYS A 55 18.21 18.38 -5.17
CA CYS A 55 19.67 18.36 -5.08
C CYS A 55 20.23 19.70 -5.59
#